data_AF-A0A524G5M1-F1
#
_entry.id   AF-A0A524G5M1-F1
#
_cell.length_a   1.000
_cell.length_b   1.000
_cell.length_c   1.000
_cell.angle_alpha   90.00
_cell.angle_beta   90.00
_cell.angle_gamma   90.00
#
_symmetry.space_group_name_H-M   'P 1'
#
loop_
_entity.id
_entity.type
_entity.pdbx_description
1 polymer ?
#
loop_
_entity_poly.entity_id
_entity_poly.type
_entity_poly.pdbx_seq_one_letter_code
_entity_poly.pdbx_strand_id
1 'polypeptide(L)'
;MANIKAFYNVDENLREDILKALDENFGLKGTYIENYISMRGKEESGIETVRLSIEGETIKIMVVLENDTLLDKFNAILGEPTKIKGRR
;
A
#
# COMPACT_ATOMS: atom_id res chain seq x y z
N MET A 1 17.63 8.67 3.06
CA MET A 1 16.56 8.56 4.06
C MET A 1 16.31 7.10 4.38
N ALA A 2 15.81 6.77 5.57
CA ALA A 2 15.32 5.43 5.86
C ALA A 2 13.85 5.36 5.47
N ASN A 3 13.48 4.46 4.56
CA ASN A 3 12.11 4.36 4.07
C ASN A 3 11.25 3.60 5.08
N ILE A 4 10.03 4.08 5.28
CA ILE A 4 9.03 3.47 6.15
C ILE A 4 8.37 2.32 5.39
N LYS A 5 8.37 1.14 5.99
CA LYS A 5 7.68 -0.03 5.45
C LYS A 5 6.50 -0.38 6.35
N ALA A 6 5.29 -0.27 5.82
CA ALA A 6 4.07 -0.63 6.55
C ALA A 6 3.38 -1.83 5.89
N PHE A 7 2.80 -2.68 6.72
CA PHE A 7 2.16 -3.92 6.32
C PHE A 7 0.71 -3.93 6.82
N TYR A 8 -0.24 -4.15 5.92
CA TYR A 8 -1.67 -4.18 6.22
C TYR A 8 -2.26 -5.51 5.83
N ASN A 9 -3.30 -5.91 6.55
CA ASN A 9 -4.18 -7.00 6.17
C ASN A 9 -5.56 -6.40 5.97
N VAL A 10 -6.10 -6.56 4.78
CA VAL A 10 -7.43 -6.06 4.41
C VAL A 10 -8.25 -7.21 3.85
N ASP A 11 -9.56 -7.09 3.95
CA ASP A 11 -10.49 -8.07 3.41
C ASP A 11 -10.45 -8.07 1.86
N GLU A 12 -10.48 -9.25 1.23
CA GLU A 12 -10.47 -9.37 -0.23
C GLU A 12 -11.70 -8.72 -0.88
N ASN A 13 -12.83 -8.66 -0.18
CA ASN A 13 -14.03 -7.98 -0.69
C ASN A 13 -13.81 -6.47 -0.88
N LEU A 14 -12.85 -5.87 -0.16
CA LEU A 14 -12.50 -4.45 -0.28
C LEU A 14 -11.46 -4.18 -1.36
N ARG A 15 -11.03 -5.19 -2.12
CA ARG A 15 -9.96 -5.06 -3.12
C ARG A 15 -10.22 -3.93 -4.11
N GLU A 16 -11.41 -3.92 -4.72
CA GLU A 16 -11.72 -2.94 -5.76
C GLU A 16 -11.78 -1.52 -5.20
N ASP A 17 -12.39 -1.33 -4.02
CA ASP A 17 -12.41 -0.06 -3.31
C ASP A 17 -11.01 0.43 -2.97
N ILE A 18 -10.12 -0.45 -2.54
CA ILE A 18 -8.73 -0.12 -2.22
C ILE A 18 -7.96 0.28 -3.49
N LEU A 19 -8.06 -0.52 -4.56
CA LEU A 19 -7.38 -0.21 -5.82
C LEU A 19 -7.83 1.15 -6.36
N LYS A 20 -9.14 1.44 -6.28
CA LYS A 20 -9.70 2.72 -6.67
C LYS A 20 -9.21 3.86 -5.78
N ALA A 21 -9.24 3.69 -4.46
CA ALA A 21 -8.76 4.71 -3.52
C ALA A 21 -7.27 5.01 -3.73
N LEU A 22 -6.44 4.02 -4.06
CA LEU A 22 -5.02 4.19 -4.35
C LEU A 22 -4.78 4.93 -5.68
N ASP A 23 -5.61 4.70 -6.70
CA ASP A 23 -5.57 5.47 -7.95
C ASP A 23 -6.01 6.93 -7.71
N GLU A 24 -7.13 7.15 -7.02
CA GLU A 24 -7.69 8.50 -6.80
C GLU A 24 -6.81 9.36 -5.88
N ASN A 25 -6.22 8.78 -4.81
CA ASN A 25 -5.42 9.54 -3.85
C ASN A 25 -3.96 9.71 -4.27
N PHE A 26 -3.41 8.75 -5.01
CA PHE A 26 -1.97 8.68 -5.28
C PHE A 26 -1.61 8.47 -6.75
N GLY A 27 -2.60 8.27 -7.64
CA GLY A 27 -2.37 7.95 -9.05
C GLY A 27 -1.71 6.57 -9.25
N LEU A 28 -1.84 5.67 -8.27
CA LEU A 28 -1.18 4.36 -8.30
C LEU A 28 -1.98 3.36 -9.12
N LYS A 29 -1.40 2.95 -10.26
CA LYS A 29 -2.00 1.93 -11.12
C LYS A 29 -1.42 0.55 -10.82
N GLY A 30 -2.30 -0.40 -10.54
CA GLY A 30 -1.95 -1.79 -10.27
C GLY A 30 -1.47 -2.52 -11.53
N THR A 31 -0.26 -3.05 -11.48
CA THR A 31 0.22 -4.06 -12.43
C THR A 31 -0.04 -5.45 -11.85
N TYR A 32 -0.87 -6.24 -12.53
CA TYR A 32 -1.19 -7.60 -12.11
C TYR A 32 -0.07 -8.56 -12.53
N ILE A 33 0.50 -9.28 -11.57
CA ILE A 33 1.60 -10.23 -11.78
C ILE A 33 1.23 -11.52 -11.08
N GLU A 34 0.73 -12.52 -11.81
CA GLU A 34 0.29 -13.86 -11.36
C GLU A 34 -0.39 -13.91 -9.98
N ASN A 35 0.38 -13.81 -8.88
CA ASN A 35 -0.09 -13.94 -7.50
C ASN A 35 -0.08 -12.62 -6.69
N TYR A 36 0.29 -11.48 -7.28
CA TYR A 36 0.30 -10.19 -6.59
C TYR A 36 0.06 -9.00 -7.54
N ILE A 37 -0.38 -7.88 -6.98
CA ILE A 37 -0.50 -6.60 -7.67
C ILE A 37 0.63 -5.70 -7.19
N SER A 38 1.38 -5.13 -8.12
CA SER A 38 2.47 -4.20 -7.85
C SER A 38 2.12 -2.81 -8.37
N MET A 39 2.31 -1.79 -7.54
CA MET A 39 2.17 -0.39 -7.92
C MET A 39 3.44 0.35 -7.55
N ARG A 40 3.86 1.27 -8.40
CA ARG A 40 4.95 2.20 -8.10
C ARG A 40 4.41 3.60 -8.13
N GLY A 41 4.76 4.39 -7.11
CA GLY A 41 4.54 5.82 -7.15
C GLY A 41 5.51 6.48 -8.13
N LYS A 42 5.20 7.71 -8.51
CA LYS A 42 6.17 8.58 -9.18
C LYS A 42 7.26 8.97 -8.19
N GLU A 43 8.48 9.26 -8.65
CA GLU A 43 9.55 9.75 -7.77
C GLU A 43 9.09 10.97 -6.93
N GLU A 44 8.27 11.84 -7.49
CA GLU A 44 7.72 13.04 -6.82
C GLU A 44 6.67 12.73 -5.73
N SER A 45 6.13 11.51 -5.69
CA SER A 45 5.04 11.14 -4.77
C SER A 45 5.52 10.70 -3.39
N GLY A 46 6.81 10.37 -3.25
CA GLY A 46 7.40 9.75 -2.07
C GLY A 46 6.88 8.36 -1.73
N ILE A 47 6.17 7.72 -2.67
CA ILE A 47 5.73 6.33 -2.59
C ILE A 47 6.65 5.51 -3.48
N GLU A 48 7.53 4.71 -2.90
CA GLU A 48 8.42 3.86 -3.68
C GLU A 48 7.67 2.70 -4.32
N THR A 49 6.91 1.96 -3.52
CA THR A 49 6.26 0.72 -3.96
C THR A 49 5.09 0.37 -3.06
N VAL A 50 4.02 -0.12 -3.66
CA VAL A 50 2.90 -0.79 -3.00
C VAL A 50 2.74 -2.17 -3.63
N ARG A 51 2.66 -3.21 -2.79
CA ARG A 51 2.49 -4.59 -3.23
C ARG A 51 1.32 -5.21 -2.49
N LEU A 52 0.36 -5.75 -3.22
CA LEU A 52 -0.81 -6.45 -2.69
C LEU A 52 -0.69 -7.93 -3.06
N SER A 53 -0.65 -8.81 -2.07
CA SER A 53 -0.67 -10.27 -2.25
C SER A 53 -1.99 -10.81 -1.74
N ILE A 54 -2.68 -11.62 -2.54
CA ILE A 54 -3.97 -12.22 -2.16
C ILE A 54 -3.69 -13.61 -1.56
N GLU A 55 -4.12 -13.83 -0.32
CA GLU A 55 -3.98 -15.10 0.40
C GLU A 55 -5.35 -15.52 0.95
N GLY A 56 -6.10 -16.26 0.15
CA GLY A 56 -7.49 -16.63 0.48
C GLY A 56 -8.39 -15.39 0.52
N GLU A 57 -9.11 -15.21 1.62
CA GLU A 57 -10.04 -14.09 1.85
C GLU A 57 -9.34 -12.81 2.36
N THR A 58 -8.01 -12.83 2.52
CA THR A 58 -7.24 -11.69 3.01
C THR A 58 -6.24 -11.21 1.98
N ILE A 59 -6.11 -9.90 1.83
CA ILE A 59 -5.08 -9.25 1.03
C ILE A 59 -4.02 -8.69 1.98
N LYS A 60 -2.78 -9.14 1.80
CA LYS A 60 -1.62 -8.58 2.48
C LYS A 60 -1.01 -7.47 1.64
N ILE A 61 -0.96 -6.27 2.18
CA ILE A 61 -0.44 -5.09 1.50
C ILE A 61 0.87 -4.66 2.16
N MET A 62 1.94 -4.53 1.38
CA MET A 62 3.19 -3.91 1.81
C MET A 62 3.35 -2.58 1.06
N VAL A 63 3.53 -1.50 1.81
CA VAL A 63 3.83 -0.17 1.25
C VAL A 63 5.21 0.28 1.70
N VAL A 64 5.91 1.00 0.83
CA VAL A 64 7.20 1.63 1.09
C VAL A 64 7.08 3.12 0.81
N LEU A 65 7.31 3.93 1.85
CA LEU A 65 7.00 5.35 1.89
C LEU A 65 8.20 6.14 2.41
N GLU A 66 8.37 7.37 1.94
CA GLU A 66 9.46 8.25 2.37
C GLU A 66 9.21 8.96 3.71
N ASN A 67 7.96 9.12 4.13
CA ASN A 67 7.60 9.89 5.32
C ASN A 67 6.30 9.42 6.01
N ASP A 68 6.13 9.84 7.27
CA ASP A 68 4.96 9.52 8.09
C ASP A 68 3.66 10.12 7.57
N THR A 69 3.69 11.28 6.91
CA THR A 69 2.48 11.90 6.34
C THR A 69 1.83 10.99 5.30
N LEU A 70 2.64 10.32 4.47
CA LEU A 70 2.14 9.31 3.54
C LEU A 70 1.60 8.10 4.29
N LEU A 71 2.27 7.67 5.36
CA LEU A 71 1.81 6.55 6.18
C LEU A 71 0.41 6.83 6.73
N ASP A 72 0.15 8.01 7.26
CA ASP A 72 -1.17 8.39 7.78
C ASP A 72 -2.25 8.39 6.70
N LYS A 73 -1.91 8.81 5.46
CA LYS A 73 -2.85 8.70 4.33
C LYS A 73 -3.17 7.25 3.99
N PHE A 74 -2.17 6.37 4.00
CA PHE A 74 -2.41 4.94 3.80
C PHE A 74 -3.23 4.33 4.93
N ASN A 75 -2.98 4.73 6.18
CA ASN A 75 -3.76 4.27 7.33
C ASN A 75 -5.24 4.68 7.23
N ALA A 76 -5.53 5.85 6.68
CA ALA A 76 -6.90 6.31 6.46
C ALA A 76 -7.66 5.47 5.42
N ILE A 77 -6.96 4.83 4.49
CA ILE A 77 -7.55 4.01 3.41
C ILE A 77 -7.57 2.52 3.79
N LEU A 78 -6.46 2.02 4.35
CA LEU A 78 -6.23 0.60 4.60
C LEU A 78 -6.50 0.19 6.05
N GLY A 79 -6.75 1.16 6.94
CA GLY A 79 -6.83 0.93 8.38
C GLY A 79 -5.46 0.85 9.04
N GLU A 80 -5.39 0.27 10.24
CA GLU A 80 -4.13 0.21 10.97
C GLU A 80 -3.16 -0.85 10.42
N PRO A 81 -1.86 -0.53 10.31
CA PRO A 81 -0.87 -1.48 9.86
C PRO A 81 -0.61 -2.52 10.94
N THR A 82 -0.62 -3.78 10.55
CA THR A 82 -0.20 -4.92 11.39
C THR A 82 1.27 -4.84 11.80
N LYS A 83 2.10 -4.15 11.00
CA LYS A 83 3.52 -3.98 11.27
C LYS A 83 4.05 -2.74 10.57
N ILE A 84 4.93 -2.01 11.26
CA ILE A 84 5.71 -0.91 10.69
C ILE A 84 7.20 -1.17 10.93
N LYS A 85 8.05 -0.90 9.94
CA LYS A 85 9.52 -0.89 10.05
C LYS A 85 10.06 0.44 9.50
N GLY A 86 11.21 0.89 10.00
CA GLY A 86 11.86 2.09 9.49
C GLY A 86 11.37 3.41 10.12
N ARG A 87 10.35 3.37 10.98
CA ARG A 87 10.09 4.42 11.98
C ARG A 87 11.21 4.39 13.00
N ARG A 88 11.95 5.48 13.16
CA ARG A 88 13.07 5.60 14.10
C ARG A 88 12.74 6.63 15.17
#